data_AF-A0A958G2I9-F1
#
_entry.id   AF-A0A958G2I9-F1
#
_cell.length_a   1.000
_cell.length_b   1.000
_cell.length_c   1.000
_cell.angle_alpha   90.00
_cell.angle_beta   90.00
_cell.angle_gamma   90.00
#
_symmetry.space_group_name_H-M   'P 1'
#
loop_
_entity.id
_entity.type
_entity.pdbx_description
1 polymer ?
#
loop_
_entity_poly.entity_id
_entity_poly.type
_entity_poly.pdbx_seq_one_letter_code
_entity_poly.pdbx_strand_id
1 'polypeptide(L)'
;LVASLDVIFHYEFVDSLVELAASSPRALLVSGSEWSELETLPYAPLSKEILPGASFACFMIDRRLFEIVGEFDEQFAPAYYEDHDMNRRITLAGYETCSSKHALFWHEQSSTVRSLDQVEVADVREWINERLEYNRELYAAKWGGYPGEETFLEPYRERRDSSKQTVD
;
A
#
# COMPACT_ATOMS: atom_id res chain seq x y z
N LEU A 1 2.00 1.42 -14.10
CA LEU A 1 2.02 2.56 -13.15
C LEU A 1 0.60 2.73 -12.64
N VAL A 2 0.46 2.72 -11.32
CA VAL A 2 -0.78 3.03 -10.59
C VAL A 2 -0.49 4.29 -9.78
N ALA A 3 -1.39 5.26 -9.82
CA ALA A 3 -1.23 6.54 -9.14
C ALA A 3 -2.58 7.03 -8.64
N SER A 4 -2.61 7.61 -7.44
CA SER A 4 -3.75 8.38 -6.96
C SER A 4 -4.05 9.55 -7.92
N LEU A 5 -5.28 10.05 -7.89
CA LEU A 5 -5.75 11.06 -8.84
C LEU A 5 -5.23 12.48 -8.52
N ASP A 6 -4.59 12.64 -7.39
CA ASP A 6 -4.20 13.88 -6.71
C ASP A 6 -2.69 13.95 -6.47
N VAL A 7 -1.92 13.31 -7.35
CA VAL A 7 -0.46 13.37 -7.36
C VAL A 7 0.06 14.33 -8.43
N ILE A 8 1.16 15.00 -8.11
CA ILE A 8 1.95 15.80 -9.04
C ILE A 8 3.37 15.26 -9.05
N PHE A 9 3.88 14.93 -10.24
CA PHE A 9 5.19 14.33 -10.40
C PHE A 9 6.29 15.37 -10.58
N HIS A 10 7.45 15.07 -10.01
CA HIS A 10 8.70 15.65 -10.49
C HIS A 10 8.93 15.22 -11.95
N TYR A 11 9.59 16.03 -12.77
CA TYR A 11 9.76 15.72 -14.20
C TYR A 11 10.61 14.46 -14.45
N GLU A 12 11.53 14.13 -13.53
CA GLU A 12 12.34 12.89 -13.56
C GLU A 12 11.59 11.64 -13.06
N PHE A 13 10.35 11.78 -12.58
CA PHE A 13 9.67 10.73 -11.81
C PHE A 13 9.54 9.40 -12.56
N VAL A 14 8.96 9.44 -13.75
CA VAL A 14 8.61 8.23 -14.51
C VAL A 14 9.86 7.47 -14.92
N ASP A 15 10.85 8.18 -15.47
CA ASP A 15 12.10 7.56 -15.92
C ASP A 15 12.88 6.97 -14.74
N SER A 16 12.95 7.69 -13.62
CA SER A 16 13.57 7.21 -12.38
C SER A 16 12.88 5.95 -11.83
N LEU A 17 11.55 5.88 -11.91
CA LEU A 17 10.79 4.74 -11.41
C LEU A 17 10.93 3.52 -12.32
N VAL A 18 10.99 3.73 -13.65
CA VAL A 18 11.28 2.68 -14.62
C VAL A 18 12.70 2.14 -14.44
N GLU A 19 13.69 3.01 -14.23
CA GLU A 19 15.07 2.60 -13.94
C GLU A 19 15.14 1.77 -12.65
N LEU A 20 14.43 2.18 -11.59
CA LEU A 20 14.34 1.41 -10.35
C LEU A 20 13.74 0.02 -10.58
N ALA A 21 12.62 -0.06 -11.30
CA ALA A 21 11.98 -1.33 -11.63
C ALA A 21 12.92 -2.27 -12.41
N ALA A 22 13.62 -1.73 -13.42
CA ALA A 22 14.54 -2.51 -14.26
C ALA A 22 15.79 -2.98 -13.51
N SER A 23 16.28 -2.19 -12.55
CA SER A 23 17.47 -2.51 -11.75
C SER A 23 17.20 -3.36 -10.51
N SER A 24 15.92 -3.60 -10.16
CA SER A 24 15.52 -4.30 -8.93
C SER A 24 14.77 -5.61 -9.23
N PRO A 25 15.43 -6.69 -9.68
CA PRO A 25 14.76 -7.91 -10.15
C PRO A 25 13.98 -8.67 -9.05
N ARG A 26 14.28 -8.39 -7.77
CA ARG A 26 13.57 -8.93 -6.60
C ARG A 26 12.40 -8.07 -6.15
N ALA A 27 12.29 -6.84 -6.63
CA ALA A 27 11.17 -5.98 -6.28
C ALA A 27 9.94 -6.40 -7.08
N LEU A 28 8.84 -6.73 -6.38
CA LEU A 28 7.54 -6.94 -7.03
C LEU A 28 6.71 -5.67 -7.09
N LEU A 29 7.08 -4.67 -6.29
CA LEU A 29 6.44 -3.37 -6.25
C LEU A 29 7.51 -2.31 -5.99
N VAL A 30 7.53 -1.28 -6.83
CA VAL A 30 8.41 -0.12 -6.67
C VAL A 30 7.58 1.15 -6.62
N SER A 31 7.95 2.11 -5.77
CA SER A 31 7.25 3.40 -5.68
C SER A 31 8.19 4.59 -5.81
N GLY A 32 7.60 5.75 -6.05
CA GLY A 32 8.27 7.00 -5.75
C GLY A 32 8.34 7.27 -4.24
N SER A 33 9.08 8.31 -3.88
CA SER A 33 9.02 8.93 -2.55
C SER A 33 8.17 10.18 -2.59
N GLU A 34 7.36 10.36 -1.56
CA GLU A 34 6.57 11.56 -1.41
C GLU A 34 7.45 12.75 -1.00
N TRP A 35 7.14 13.92 -1.57
CA TRP A 35 7.74 15.21 -1.28
C TRP A 35 6.70 16.11 -0.63
N SER A 36 7.07 16.79 0.46
CA SER A 36 6.11 17.47 1.33
C SER A 36 5.51 18.77 0.76
N GLU A 37 6.23 19.46 -0.13
CA GLU A 37 5.88 20.82 -0.57
C GLU A 37 5.81 20.91 -2.09
N LEU A 38 4.61 21.19 -2.63
CA LEU A 38 4.39 21.24 -4.07
C LEU A 38 5.26 22.29 -4.76
N GLU A 39 5.41 23.46 -4.14
CA GLU A 39 6.14 24.60 -4.70
C GLU A 39 7.64 24.31 -4.87
N THR A 40 8.19 23.46 -4.00
CA THR A 40 9.62 23.12 -4.02
C THR A 40 9.90 21.82 -4.75
N LEU A 41 8.86 21.05 -5.13
CA LEU A 41 9.00 19.78 -5.86
C LEU A 41 9.94 19.91 -7.08
N PRO A 42 9.82 20.90 -7.99
CA PRO A 42 10.70 21.01 -9.17
C PRO A 42 12.19 21.24 -8.83
N TYR A 43 12.50 21.64 -7.60
CA TYR A 43 13.85 21.92 -7.11
C TYR A 43 14.30 20.92 -6.03
N ALA A 44 13.52 19.87 -5.80
CA ALA A 44 13.80 18.90 -4.77
C ALA A 44 15.17 18.22 -5.01
N PRO A 45 15.98 18.04 -3.96
CA PRO A 45 17.27 17.38 -4.08
C PRO A 45 17.07 15.89 -4.37
N LEU A 46 17.22 15.52 -5.63
CA LEU A 46 17.14 14.13 -6.07
C LEU A 46 18.35 13.34 -5.57
N SER A 47 18.12 12.14 -5.08
CA SER A 47 19.19 11.20 -4.71
C SER A 47 18.93 9.83 -5.29
N LYS A 48 20.00 9.07 -5.57
CA LYS A 48 19.92 7.68 -6.03
C LYS A 48 19.66 6.68 -4.89
N GLU A 49 19.28 7.18 -3.72
CA GLU A 49 18.98 6.33 -2.57
C GLU A 49 17.70 5.53 -2.83
N ILE A 50 17.77 4.24 -2.52
CA ILE A 50 16.65 3.31 -2.57
C ILE A 50 16.29 2.96 -1.14
N LEU A 51 15.03 3.17 -0.77
CA LEU A 51 14.53 2.83 0.56
C LEU A 51 13.73 1.51 0.51
N PRO A 52 13.74 0.73 1.60
CA PRO A 52 12.81 -0.39 1.75
C PRO A 52 11.37 0.11 1.90
N GLY A 53 10.42 -0.70 1.47
CA GLY A 53 9.00 -0.35 1.50
C GLY A 53 8.60 0.46 0.27
N ALA A 54 7.30 0.63 0.10
CA ALA A 54 6.73 1.36 -1.02
C ALA A 54 5.48 2.13 -0.59
N SER A 55 5.29 3.31 -1.17
CA SER A 55 4.08 4.09 -1.06
C SER A 55 3.03 3.57 -2.04
N PHE A 56 1.81 3.38 -1.55
CA PHE A 56 0.67 2.95 -2.38
C PHE A 56 -0.09 4.13 -3.00
N ALA A 57 0.38 5.37 -2.82
CA ALA A 57 -0.13 6.54 -3.54
C ALA A 57 0.38 6.62 -4.99
N CYS A 58 1.57 6.10 -5.28
CA CYS A 58 2.08 6.01 -6.65
C CYS A 58 3.16 4.93 -6.79
N PHE A 59 2.83 3.85 -7.51
CA PHE A 59 3.68 2.67 -7.61
C PHE A 59 3.58 1.95 -8.96
N MET A 60 4.60 1.17 -9.27
CA MET A 60 4.61 0.19 -10.34
C MET A 60 4.68 -1.21 -9.76
N ILE A 61 3.94 -2.13 -10.36
CA ILE A 61 4.00 -3.55 -10.03
C ILE A 61 4.75 -4.31 -11.12
N ASP A 62 5.49 -5.33 -10.71
CA ASP A 62 5.96 -6.36 -11.63
C ASP A 62 4.78 -7.26 -12.02
N ARG A 63 4.74 -7.70 -13.29
CA ARG A 63 3.68 -8.59 -13.78
C ARG A 63 3.55 -9.89 -12.99
N ARG A 64 4.64 -10.33 -12.34
CA ARG A 64 4.70 -11.54 -11.51
C ARG A 64 3.99 -11.38 -10.17
N LEU A 65 3.68 -10.15 -9.73
CA LEU A 65 3.14 -9.88 -8.39
C LEU A 65 1.94 -10.80 -8.08
N PHE A 66 0.90 -10.75 -8.91
CA PHE A 66 -0.32 -11.53 -8.66
C PHE A 66 -0.12 -13.04 -8.85
N GLU A 67 0.83 -13.46 -9.69
CA GLU A 67 1.19 -14.88 -9.84
C GLU A 67 1.87 -15.43 -8.58
N ILE A 68 2.66 -14.60 -7.89
CA ILE A 68 3.46 -15.00 -6.72
C ILE A 68 2.65 -14.88 -5.42
N VAL A 69 1.98 -13.74 -5.21
CA VAL A 69 1.34 -13.43 -3.92
C VAL A 69 -0.18 -13.30 -3.99
N GLY A 70 -0.78 -13.31 -5.17
CA GLY A 70 -2.21 -13.09 -5.37
C GLY A 70 -2.60 -11.60 -5.35
N GLU A 71 -3.89 -11.34 -5.58
CA GLU A 71 -4.47 -9.99 -5.63
C GLU A 71 -4.53 -9.32 -4.24
N PHE A 72 -5.00 -8.08 -4.18
CA PHE A 72 -5.31 -7.42 -2.90
C PHE A 72 -6.43 -8.17 -2.18
N ASP A 73 -6.37 -8.20 -0.84
CA ASP A 73 -7.41 -8.85 -0.05
C ASP A 73 -8.60 -7.90 0.11
N GLU A 74 -9.70 -8.21 -0.57
CA GLU A 74 -10.92 -7.39 -0.60
C GLU A 74 -11.59 -7.25 0.78
N GLN A 75 -11.21 -8.04 1.78
CA GLN A 75 -11.70 -7.86 3.15
C GLN A 75 -11.29 -6.49 3.74
N PHE A 76 -10.20 -5.90 3.24
CA PHE A 76 -9.74 -4.55 3.62
C PHE A 76 -10.45 -3.43 2.86
N ALA A 77 -11.41 -3.72 1.98
CA ALA A 77 -12.12 -2.68 1.24
C ALA A 77 -12.83 -1.67 2.17
N PRO A 78 -12.90 -0.38 1.86
CA PRO A 78 -12.43 0.23 0.62
C PRO A 78 -10.97 0.72 0.68
N ALA A 79 -10.35 0.79 1.86
CA ALA A 79 -8.99 1.30 2.03
C ALA A 79 -8.43 0.93 3.42
N TYR A 80 -7.11 1.07 3.54
CA TYR A 80 -6.27 0.83 4.72
C TYR A 80 -6.02 -0.65 5.02
N TYR A 81 -4.74 -0.95 5.32
CA TYR A 81 -4.18 -2.27 5.63
C TYR A 81 -4.09 -3.26 4.47
N GLU A 82 -4.66 -2.97 3.30
CA GLU A 82 -4.46 -3.77 2.08
C GLU A 82 -3.01 -3.72 1.60
N ASP A 83 -2.36 -2.58 1.80
CA ASP A 83 -0.96 -2.31 1.47
C ASP A 83 -0.01 -3.03 2.42
N HIS A 84 -0.27 -2.98 3.72
CA HIS A 84 0.44 -3.75 4.73
C HIS A 84 0.32 -5.25 4.47
N ASP A 85 -0.88 -5.74 4.15
CA ASP A 85 -1.12 -7.15 3.83
C ASP A 85 -0.35 -7.59 2.59
N MET A 86 -0.39 -6.79 1.53
CA MET A 86 0.36 -7.04 0.31
C MET A 86 1.87 -7.06 0.57
N ASN A 87 2.39 -6.07 1.30
CA ASN A 87 3.81 -5.98 1.64
C ASN A 87 4.30 -7.20 2.42
N ARG A 88 3.50 -7.63 3.39
CA ARG A 88 3.80 -8.82 4.19
C ARG A 88 3.84 -10.08 3.33
N ARG A 89 2.86 -10.28 2.44
CA ARG A 89 2.86 -11.43 1.51
C ARG A 89 4.07 -11.42 0.58
N ILE A 90 4.45 -10.26 0.04
CA ILE A 90 5.66 -10.08 -0.78
C ILE A 90 6.90 -10.51 0.01
N THR A 91 7.03 -10.05 1.25
CA THR A 91 8.16 -10.36 2.14
C THR A 91 8.24 -11.85 2.45
N LEU A 92 7.12 -12.49 2.81
CA LEU A 92 7.05 -13.93 3.10
C LEU A 92 7.35 -14.80 1.86
N ALA A 93 7.03 -14.30 0.66
CA ALA A 93 7.41 -14.95 -0.60
C ALA A 93 8.90 -14.78 -0.97
N GLY A 94 9.69 -14.05 -0.17
CA GLY A 94 11.12 -13.83 -0.40
C GLY A 94 11.41 -12.73 -1.44
N TYR A 95 10.44 -11.87 -1.71
CA TYR A 95 10.57 -10.72 -2.60
C TYR A 95 10.59 -9.41 -1.82
N GLU A 96 10.83 -8.31 -2.53
CA GLU A 96 11.04 -7.00 -1.93
C GLU A 96 10.04 -5.97 -2.46
N THR A 97 9.89 -4.89 -1.70
CA THR A 97 9.29 -3.64 -2.15
C THR A 97 10.29 -2.53 -1.88
N CYS A 98 10.43 -1.58 -2.81
CA CYS A 98 11.36 -0.47 -2.62
C CYS A 98 10.83 0.85 -3.18
N SER A 99 11.40 1.95 -2.71
CA SER A 99 11.05 3.29 -3.16
C SER A 99 12.28 4.09 -3.55
N SER A 100 12.13 4.95 -4.56
CA SER A 100 13.22 5.79 -5.05
C SER A 100 13.16 7.19 -4.45
N LYS A 101 14.28 7.70 -3.94
CA LYS A 101 14.46 9.13 -3.63
C LYS A 101 14.76 9.99 -4.85
N HIS A 102 14.83 9.38 -6.04
CA HIS A 102 14.95 10.08 -7.31
C HIS A 102 13.58 10.25 -7.98
N ALA A 103 12.68 9.29 -7.80
CA ALA A 103 11.30 9.39 -8.26
C ALA A 103 10.45 10.13 -7.21
N LEU A 104 10.48 11.45 -7.23
CA LEU A 104 9.72 12.29 -6.29
C LEU A 104 8.35 12.69 -6.83
N PHE A 105 7.34 12.64 -5.97
CA PHE A 105 6.01 13.16 -6.25
C PHE A 105 5.46 13.88 -5.05
N TRP A 106 4.62 14.88 -5.27
CA TRP A 106 3.79 15.46 -4.25
C TRP A 106 2.40 14.84 -4.33
N HIS A 107 1.72 14.68 -3.20
CA HIS A 107 0.39 14.10 -3.09
C HIS A 107 -0.45 15.00 -2.19
N GLU A 108 -1.64 15.42 -2.65
CA GLU A 108 -2.58 16.13 -1.79
C GLU A 108 -3.18 15.11 -0.80
N GLN A 109 -2.45 14.81 0.27
CA GLN A 109 -2.83 13.84 1.31
C GLN A 109 -4.18 14.15 2.00
N SER A 110 -4.81 15.29 1.65
CA SER A 110 -6.10 15.75 2.17
C SER A 110 -7.26 15.59 1.20
N SER A 111 -7.11 15.08 -0.03
CA SER A 111 -8.26 15.01 -0.98
C SER A 111 -9.45 14.27 -0.41
N THR A 112 -9.25 13.10 0.21
CA THR A 112 -10.32 12.30 0.80
C THR A 112 -10.94 12.97 2.02
N VAL A 113 -10.21 13.81 2.76
CA VAL A 113 -10.69 14.47 4.00
C VAL A 113 -11.23 15.89 3.76
N ARG A 114 -10.79 16.55 2.69
CA ARG A 114 -11.01 17.96 2.33
C ARG A 114 -12.00 18.14 1.19
N SER A 115 -12.13 17.16 0.28
CA SER A 115 -13.29 17.09 -0.64
C SER A 115 -14.61 16.86 0.11
N LEU A 116 -14.53 16.39 1.36
CA LEU A 116 -15.65 16.23 2.27
C LEU A 116 -16.04 17.51 3.00
N ASP A 117 -15.26 18.59 2.93
CA ASP A 117 -15.60 19.86 3.62
C ASP A 117 -16.90 20.52 3.08
N GLN A 118 -17.54 19.95 2.04
CA GLN A 118 -18.79 20.43 1.45
C GLN A 118 -20.02 19.52 1.68
N VAL A 119 -19.89 18.38 2.36
CA VAL A 119 -20.99 17.44 2.66
C VAL A 119 -20.82 16.96 4.10
N GLU A 120 -21.85 17.13 4.96
CA GLU A 120 -21.94 16.69 6.38
C GLU A 120 -20.77 15.77 6.84
N VAL A 121 -19.68 16.43 7.27
CA VAL A 121 -18.30 15.90 7.26
C VAL A 121 -18.00 14.93 8.41
N ALA A 122 -18.87 14.90 9.42
CA ALA A 122 -18.68 14.08 10.61
C ALA A 122 -18.86 12.59 10.28
N ASP A 123 -19.96 12.24 9.61
CA ASP A 123 -20.34 10.85 9.35
C ASP A 123 -19.31 10.13 8.46
N VAL A 124 -18.75 10.82 7.46
CA VAL A 124 -17.75 10.21 6.57
C VAL A 124 -16.40 10.06 7.28
N ARG A 125 -15.98 11.05 8.09
CA ARG A 125 -14.75 10.93 8.88
C ARG A 125 -14.87 9.84 9.93
N GLU A 126 -16.02 9.74 10.59
CA GLU A 126 -16.33 8.67 11.54
C GLU A 126 -16.29 7.31 10.85
N TRP A 127 -16.97 7.16 9.70
CA TRP A 127 -16.92 5.92 8.93
C TRP A 127 -15.51 5.54 8.45
N ILE A 128 -14.67 6.51 8.03
CA ILE A 128 -13.26 6.27 7.68
C ILE A 128 -12.50 5.73 8.91
N ASN A 129 -12.68 6.36 10.07
CA ASN A 129 -12.03 5.92 11.31
C ASN A 129 -12.50 4.54 11.74
N GLU A 130 -13.80 4.25 11.63
CA GLU A 130 -14.37 2.93 11.91
C GLU A 130 -13.80 1.86 10.96
N ARG A 131 -13.68 2.15 9.66
CA ARG A 131 -13.07 1.23 8.69
C ARG A 131 -11.60 1.02 8.97
N LEU A 132 -10.85 2.08 9.31
CA LEU A 132 -9.44 1.98 9.66
C LEU A 132 -9.23 1.08 10.89
N GLU A 133 -10.03 1.27 11.95
CA GLU A 133 -9.92 0.43 13.15
C GLU A 133 -10.38 -1.00 12.89
N TYR A 134 -11.47 -1.20 12.14
CA TYR A 134 -11.91 -2.54 11.73
C TYR A 134 -10.82 -3.28 10.94
N ASN A 135 -10.21 -2.62 9.96
CA ASN A 135 -9.17 -3.20 9.13
C ASN A 135 -7.88 -3.47 9.92
N ARG A 136 -7.56 -2.62 10.90
CA ARG A 136 -6.45 -2.82 11.84
C ARG A 136 -6.61 -4.12 12.63
N GLU A 137 -7.79 -4.34 13.19
CA GLU A 137 -8.11 -5.57 13.94
C GLU A 137 -8.16 -6.80 13.03
N LEU A 138 -8.71 -6.67 11.82
CA LEU A 138 -8.70 -7.71 10.81
C LEU A 138 -7.26 -8.13 10.45
N TYR A 139 -6.36 -7.16 10.23
CA TYR A 139 -4.94 -7.42 9.97
C TYR A 139 -4.31 -8.18 11.14
N ALA A 140 -4.52 -7.69 12.37
CA ALA A 140 -3.98 -8.31 13.56
C ALA A 140 -4.45 -9.76 13.75
N ALA A 141 -5.74 -10.03 13.52
CA ALA A 141 -6.30 -11.37 13.54
C ALA A 141 -5.71 -12.27 12.44
N LYS A 142 -5.53 -11.73 11.23
CA LYS A 142 -4.97 -12.45 10.07
C LYS A 142 -3.51 -12.83 10.27
N TRP A 143 -2.70 -11.96 10.87
CA TRP A 143 -1.24 -12.11 10.94
C TRP A 143 -0.68 -12.35 12.34
N GLY A 144 -1.54 -12.39 13.36
CA GLY A 144 -1.14 -12.64 14.74
C GLY A 144 -0.36 -11.47 15.35
N GLY A 145 -0.66 -10.24 14.94
CA GLY A 145 -0.02 -9.00 15.38
C GLY A 145 -0.23 -7.85 14.40
N TYR A 146 0.00 -6.62 14.86
CA TYR A 146 -0.03 -5.42 14.01
C TYR A 146 1.19 -5.36 13.08
N PRO A 147 1.22 -4.47 12.06
CA PRO A 147 2.39 -4.30 11.21
C PRO A 147 3.70 -4.14 12.02
N GLY A 148 4.66 -5.04 11.79
CA GLY A 148 5.94 -5.08 12.51
C GLY A 148 5.96 -5.97 13.77
N GLU A 149 4.80 -6.43 14.24
CA GLU A 149 4.63 -7.28 15.43
C GLU A 149 4.05 -8.66 15.11
N GLU A 150 3.92 -8.99 13.83
CA GLU A 150 3.21 -10.19 13.39
C GLU A 150 3.97 -11.48 13.71
N THR A 151 3.24 -12.50 14.11
CA THR A 151 3.81 -13.80 14.52
C THR A 151 3.48 -14.93 13.56
N PHE A 152 2.48 -14.78 12.69
CA PHE A 152 2.09 -15.83 11.74
C PHE A 152 2.86 -15.72 10.43
N LEU A 153 3.37 -16.85 9.94
CA LEU A 153 4.03 -16.95 8.62
C LEU A 153 3.05 -17.25 7.47
N GLU A 154 1.81 -17.58 7.81
CA GLU A 154 0.71 -17.84 6.88
C GLU A 154 -0.54 -17.15 7.43
N PRO A 155 -1.43 -16.62 6.57
CA PRO A 155 -2.61 -15.93 7.05
C PRO A 155 -3.51 -16.90 7.81
N TYR A 156 -3.99 -16.47 8.99
CA TYR A 156 -4.95 -17.25 9.75
C TYR A 156 -6.23 -17.43 8.92
N ARG A 157 -6.57 -18.68 8.64
CA ARG A 157 -7.84 -19.07 8.07
C ARG A 157 -8.56 -19.86 9.14
N GLU A 158 -9.71 -19.37 9.62
CA GLU A 158 -10.57 -20.20 10.45
C GLU A 158 -10.80 -21.54 9.73
N ARG A 159 -10.49 -22.65 10.39
CA ARG A 159 -10.90 -23.96 9.89
C ARG A 159 -12.42 -23.92 9.85
N ARG A 160 -13.01 -23.85 8.66
CA ARG A 160 -14.44 -24.17 8.51
C ARG A 160 -14.60 -25.60 9.00
N ASP A 161 -15.20 -25.75 10.17
CA ASP A 161 -15.49 -27.04 10.75
C ASP A 161 -16.51 -27.72 9.83
N SER A 162 -16.05 -28.66 9.01
CA SER A 162 -16.89 -29.45 8.09
C SER A 162 -17.72 -30.51 8.84
N SER A 163 -18.01 -30.28 10.13
CA SER A 163 -18.69 -31.22 11.04
C SER A 163 -20.10 -30.77 11.45
N LYS A 164 -20.76 -29.94 10.63
CA LYS A 164 -22.22 -29.73 10.71
C LYS A 164 -22.90 -30.00 9.37
N GLN A 165 -22.78 -31.23 8.90
CA GLN A 165 -23.74 -31.82 7.97
C GLN A 165 -24.12 -33.21 8.47
N THR A 166 -24.86 -33.24 9.57
CA THR A 166 -25.67 -34.38 9.98
C THR A 166 -26.81 -33.87 10.85
N VAL A 167 -27.98 -34.48 10.65
CA VAL A 167 -29.25 -34.36 11.41
C VAL A 167 -30.10 -33.16 10.96
N ASP A 168 -31.29 -33.28 10.34
CA ASP A 168 -32.19 -34.40 9.98
C ASP A 168 -32.97 -34.02 8.70
#